data_AF-A0A8T5E9N2-F1
#
_entry.id   AF-A0A8T5E9N2-F1
#
_cell.length_a   1.000
_cell.length_b   1.000
_cell.length_c   1.000
_cell.angle_alpha   90.00
_cell.angle_beta   90.00
_cell.angle_gamma   90.00
#
_symmetry.space_group_name_H-M   'P 1'
#
loop_
_entity.id
_entity.type
_entity.pdbx_description
1 polymer ?
#
loop_
_entity_poly.entity_id
_entity_poly.type
_entity_poly.pdbx_seq_one_letter_code
_entity_poly.pdbx_strand_id
1 'polypeptide(L)'
;MVNYLAVLVAAVVAFLLGFIWYRPLFGKIWMKLSGMPDVKPKKKDMMLRSLGGLASYIVMAYVLARIFDLINVVALSEGLWVGFLAWLGFVGTITFGSFLWEKKPFNLWLLNNVYNLISLLIMAWIFVVWV
;
A
#
# COMPACT_ATOMS: atom_id res chain seq x y z
N MET A 1 -15.45 15.96 6.22
CA MET A 1 -16.20 14.79 6.73
C MET A 1 -15.79 13.63 5.85
N VAL A 2 -15.45 12.48 6.42
CA VAL A 2 -14.94 11.35 5.64
C VAL A 2 -15.99 10.81 4.68
N ASN A 3 -15.68 10.85 3.39
CA ASN A 3 -16.44 10.13 2.37
C ASN A 3 -16.09 8.62 2.45
N TYR A 4 -16.94 7.84 3.12
CA TYR A 4 -16.72 6.40 3.29
C TYR A 4 -16.68 5.64 1.96
N LEU A 5 -17.36 6.14 0.92
CA LEU A 5 -17.31 5.54 -0.40
C LEU A 5 -15.92 5.76 -1.04
N ALA A 6 -15.34 6.96 -0.88
CA ALA A 6 -13.97 7.25 -1.32
C ALA A 6 -12.95 6.35 -0.61
N VAL A 7 -13.13 6.12 0.70
CA VAL A 7 -12.28 5.19 1.48
C VAL A 7 -12.34 3.78 0.92
N LEU A 8 -13.54 3.27 0.65
CA LEU A 8 -13.71 1.93 0.11
C LEU A 8 -13.12 1.79 -1.30
N VAL A 9 -13.34 2.78 -2.17
CA VAL A 9 -12.76 2.81 -3.52
C VAL A 9 -11.24 2.86 -3.45
N ALA A 10 -10.66 3.72 -2.62
CA ALA A 10 -9.22 3.84 -2.44
C ALA A 10 -8.58 2.54 -1.95
N ALA A 11 -9.21 1.87 -0.98
CA ALA A 11 -8.74 0.59 -0.47
C ALA A 11 -8.79 -0.53 -1.53
N VAL A 12 -9.88 -0.62 -2.29
CA VAL A 12 -10.03 -1.62 -3.37
C VAL A 12 -9.01 -1.37 -4.48
N VAL A 13 -8.80 -0.12 -4.89
CA VAL A 13 -7.83 0.23 -5.93
C VAL A 13 -6.40 -0.15 -5.49
N ALA A 14 -6.00 0.17 -4.26
CA ALA A 14 -4.69 -0.20 -3.74
C ALA A 14 -4.51 -1.73 -3.59
N PHE A 15 -5.58 -2.44 -3.21
CA PHE A 15 -5.58 -3.89 -3.15
C PHE A 15 -5.40 -4.52 -4.54
N LEU A 16 -6.14 -4.04 -5.55
CA LEU A 16 -6.01 -4.49 -6.94
C LEU A 16 -4.63 -4.15 -7.53
N LEU A 17 -4.06 -2.99 -7.18
CA LEU A 17 -2.69 -2.66 -7.53
C LEU A 17 -1.73 -3.73 -6.99
N GLY A 18 -1.94 -4.24 -5.77
CA GLY A 18 -1.11 -5.31 -5.20
C GLY A 18 -1.15 -6.58 -6.04
N PHE A 19 -2.34 -6.96 -6.51
CA PHE A 19 -2.50 -8.11 -7.42
C PHE A 19 -1.74 -7.90 -8.73
N ILE A 20 -1.80 -6.70 -9.32
CA ILE A 20 -1.10 -6.38 -10.58
C ILE A 20 0.42 -6.32 -10.35
N TRP A 21 0.86 -5.75 -9.22
CA TRP A 21 2.27 -5.57 -8.89
C TRP A 21 2.97 -6.91 -8.66
N TYR A 22 2.43 -7.74 -7.77
CA TYR A 22 3.06 -8.99 -7.34
C TYR A 22 2.68 -10.21 -8.19
N ARG A 23 1.87 -10.06 -9.24
CA ARG A 23 1.57 -11.16 -10.18
C ARG A 23 2.12 -10.86 -11.58
N PRO A 24 1.46 -10.09 -12.47
CA PRO A 24 1.93 -9.90 -13.83
C PRO A 24 3.20 -9.05 -13.94
N LEU A 25 3.36 -7.98 -13.16
CA LEU A 25 4.47 -7.03 -13.35
C LEU A 25 5.78 -7.55 -12.75
N PHE A 26 5.79 -7.78 -11.44
CA PHE A 26 7.01 -8.08 -10.68
C PHE A 26 6.95 -9.40 -9.92
N GLY A 27 5.94 -10.25 -10.15
CA GLY A 27 5.76 -11.49 -9.40
C GLY A 27 6.96 -12.43 -9.47
N LYS A 28 7.57 -12.61 -10.65
CA LYS A 28 8.78 -13.45 -10.80
C LYS A 28 9.98 -12.89 -10.03
N ILE A 29 10.16 -11.58 -10.08
CA ILE A 29 11.25 -10.88 -9.38
C ILE A 29 11.03 -10.97 -7.87
N TRP A 30 9.82 -10.70 -7.41
CA TRP A 30 9.44 -10.80 -6.01
C TRP A 30 9.64 -12.22 -5.48
N MET A 31 9.19 -13.27 -6.17
CA MET A 31 9.41 -14.65 -5.74
C MET A 31 10.89 -14.99 -5.61
N LYS A 32 11.70 -14.62 -6.61
CA LYS A 32 13.15 -14.84 -6.60
C LYS A 32 13.82 -14.14 -5.43
N LEU A 33 13.48 -12.88 -5.18
CA LEU A 33 14.09 -12.07 -4.13
C LEU A 33 13.58 -12.41 -2.72
N SER A 34 12.33 -12.87 -2.61
CA SER A 34 11.71 -13.23 -1.33
C SER A 34 12.17 -14.58 -0.80
N GLY A 35 12.77 -15.42 -1.66
CA GLY A 35 13.12 -16.80 -1.32
C GLY A 35 11.91 -17.68 -0.99
N MET A 36 10.70 -17.23 -1.35
CA MET A 36 9.49 -18.02 -1.10
C MET A 36 9.46 -19.24 -2.03
N PRO A 37 9.24 -20.44 -1.49
CA PRO A 37 9.14 -21.63 -2.31
C PRO A 37 7.89 -21.56 -3.18
N ASP A 38 7.98 -22.07 -4.42
CA ASP A 38 6.88 -22.11 -5.38
C ASP A 38 5.87 -23.21 -4.99
N VAL A 39 5.16 -22.96 -3.90
CA VAL A 39 4.12 -23.85 -3.38
C VAL A 39 2.78 -23.16 -3.61
N LYS A 40 1.89 -23.83 -4.34
CA LYS A 40 0.50 -23.35 -4.49
C LYS A 40 -0.16 -23.34 -3.10
N PRO A 41 -0.51 -22.16 -2.55
CA PRO A 41 -1.17 -22.11 -1.25
C PRO A 41 -2.55 -22.77 -1.33
N LYS A 42 -3.02 -23.34 -0.22
CA LYS A 42 -4.39 -23.87 -0.15
C LYS A 42 -5.37 -22.72 -0.39
N LYS A 43 -6.49 -22.99 -1.08
CA LYS A 43 -7.51 -21.97 -1.40
C LYS A 43 -7.98 -21.18 -0.16
N LYS A 44 -8.16 -21.87 0.97
CA LYS A 44 -8.57 -21.25 2.25
C LYS A 44 -7.53 -20.25 2.76
N ASP A 45 -6.25 -20.58 2.71
CA ASP A 45 -5.16 -19.72 3.18
C ASP A 45 -5.01 -18.49 2.28
N MET A 46 -5.18 -18.67 0.97
CA MET A 46 -5.16 -17.58 0.00
C MET A 46 -6.32 -16.60 0.23
N MET A 47 -7.53 -17.12 0.48
CA MET A 47 -8.70 -16.28 0.80
C MET A 47 -8.48 -15.48 2.09
N LEU A 48 -7.98 -16.13 3.15
CA LEU A 48 -7.74 -15.46 4.43
C LEU A 48 -6.68 -14.35 4.31
N ARG A 49 -5.59 -14.60 3.58
CA ARG A 49 -4.54 -13.60 3.31
C ARG A 49 -5.07 -12.41 2.50
N SER A 50 -5.88 -12.67 1.48
CA SER A 50 -6.49 -11.61 0.68
C SER A 50 -7.45 -10.75 1.50
N LEU A 51 -8.27 -11.36 2.35
CA LEU A 51 -9.18 -10.62 3.25
C LEU A 51 -8.41 -9.79 4.27
N GLY A 52 -7.35 -10.35 4.88
CA GLY A 52 -6.47 -9.59 5.77
C GLY A 52 -5.79 -8.42 5.07
N GLY A 53 -5.32 -8.62 3.84
CA GLY A 53 -4.75 -7.57 3.00
C GLY A 53 -5.76 -6.45 2.71
N LEU A 54 -6.96 -6.79 2.26
CA LEU A 54 -8.02 -5.81 1.99
C LEU A 54 -8.40 -5.04 3.26
N ALA A 55 -8.57 -5.71 4.39
CA ALA A 55 -8.86 -5.07 5.67
C ALA A 55 -7.75 -4.06 6.06
N SER A 56 -6.48 -4.41 5.81
CA SER A 56 -5.34 -3.53 6.06
C SER A 56 -5.39 -2.29 5.19
N TYR A 57 -5.75 -2.42 3.90
CA TYR A 57 -5.95 -1.28 3.00
C TYR A 57 -7.12 -0.39 3.39
N ILE A 58 -8.22 -0.96 3.89
CA ILE A 58 -9.37 -0.19 4.39
C ILE A 58 -8.95 0.66 5.59
N VAL A 59 -8.23 0.08 6.56
CA VAL A 59 -7.74 0.82 7.72
C VAL A 59 -6.78 1.93 7.29
N MET A 60 -5.82 1.63 6.41
CA MET A 60 -4.87 2.62 5.91
C MET A 60 -5.57 3.77 5.17
N ALA A 61 -6.51 3.46 4.28
CA ALA A 61 -7.30 4.44 3.54
C ALA A 61 -8.14 5.31 4.50
N TYR A 62 -8.78 4.71 5.50
CA TYR A 62 -9.56 5.45 6.49
C TYR A 62 -8.69 6.42 7.31
N VAL A 63 -7.54 5.95 7.82
CA VAL A 63 -6.62 6.80 8.59
C VAL A 63 -6.09 7.95 7.74
N LEU A 64 -5.71 7.69 6.50
CA LEU A 64 -5.25 8.73 5.58
C LEU A 64 -6.36 9.76 5.28
N ALA A 65 -7.59 9.30 5.04
CA ALA A 65 -8.74 10.20 4.86
C ALA A 65 -9.03 11.05 6.11
N ARG A 66 -8.85 10.48 7.32
CA ARG A 66 -8.96 11.25 8.58
C ARG A 66 -7.90 12.32 8.69
N ILE A 67 -6.66 12.04 8.27
CA ILE A 67 -5.59 13.05 8.24
C ILE A 67 -5.97 14.18 7.29
N PHE A 68 -6.50 13.86 6.10
CA PHE A 68 -6.90 14.85 5.10
C PHE A 68 -7.99 15.79 5.63
N ASP A 69 -9.00 15.22 6.30
CA ASP A 69 -10.05 15.97 6.99
C ASP A 69 -9.49 16.87 8.10
N LEU A 70 -8.52 16.40 8.88
CA LEU A 70 -7.96 17.13 10.02
C LEU A 70 -7.15 18.37 9.60
N ILE A 71 -6.45 18.28 8.47
CA ILE A 71 -5.59 19.36 7.96
C ILE A 71 -6.24 20.12 6.79
N ASN A 72 -7.49 19.81 6.45
CA ASN A 72 -8.27 20.41 5.36
C ASN A 72 -7.53 20.39 4.01
N VAL A 73 -7.05 19.21 3.59
CA VAL A 73 -6.43 19.05 2.27
C VAL A 73 -7.47 19.28 1.18
N VAL A 74 -7.21 20.21 0.27
CA VAL A 74 -8.08 20.48 -0.89
C VAL A 74 -7.32 20.36 -2.19
N ALA A 75 -6.03 20.73 -2.23
CA ALA A 75 -5.24 20.67 -3.44
C ALA A 75 -4.61 19.30 -3.68
N LEU A 76 -4.46 18.91 -4.95
CA LEU A 76 -3.81 17.66 -5.31
C LEU A 76 -2.34 17.60 -4.87
N SER A 77 -1.62 18.71 -5.00
CA SER A 77 -0.22 18.82 -4.54
C SER A 77 -0.09 18.56 -3.04
N GLU A 78 -0.99 19.11 -2.24
CA GLU A 78 -1.06 18.90 -0.79
C GLU A 78 -1.35 17.43 -0.48
N GLY A 79 -2.35 16.83 -1.14
CA GLY A 79 -2.70 15.43 -0.93
C GLY A 79 -1.55 14.48 -1.26
N LEU A 80 -0.88 14.68 -2.40
CA LEU A 80 0.30 13.90 -2.78
C LEU A 80 1.45 14.10 -1.80
N TRP A 81 1.66 15.32 -1.30
CA TRP A 81 2.68 15.60 -0.29
C TRP A 81 2.40 14.90 1.03
N VAL A 82 1.15 14.92 1.50
CA VAL A 82 0.73 14.21 2.71
C VAL A 82 0.88 12.69 2.53
N GLY A 83 0.49 12.15 1.38
CA GLY A 83 0.70 10.74 1.05
C GLY A 83 2.18 10.34 1.02
N PHE A 84 3.03 11.19 0.45
CA PHE A 84 4.48 11.01 0.45
C PHE A 84 5.07 11.06 1.87
N LEU A 85 4.67 12.03 2.70
CA LEU A 85 5.14 12.13 4.08
C LEU A 85 4.66 10.95 4.93
N ALA A 86 3.42 10.50 4.76
CA ALA A 86 2.91 9.30 5.43
C ALA A 86 3.71 8.06 5.04
N TRP A 87 4.04 7.92 3.75
CA TRP A 87 4.93 6.86 3.28
C TRP A 87 6.32 6.98 3.91
N LEU A 88 6.97 8.14 3.79
CA LEU A 88 8.34 8.34 4.22
C LEU A 88 8.49 8.13 5.73
N GLY A 89 7.60 8.75 6.51
CA GLY A 89 7.67 8.78 7.97
C GLY A 89 7.31 7.45 8.63
N PHE A 90 6.37 6.68 8.07
CA PHE A 90 5.86 5.47 8.70
C PHE A 90 6.14 4.19 7.92
N VAL A 91 6.07 4.19 6.59
CA VAL A 91 6.22 2.95 5.82
C VAL A 91 7.68 2.72 5.43
N GLY A 92 8.30 3.70 4.79
CA GLY A 92 9.69 3.64 4.32
C GLY A 92 10.65 3.37 5.46
N THR A 93 10.57 4.18 6.52
CA THR A 93 11.42 4.07 7.73
C THR A 93 11.25 2.73 8.46
N ILE A 94 10.02 2.31 8.76
CA ILE A 94 9.78 1.06 9.49
C ILE A 94 10.25 -0.14 8.67
N THR A 95 9.89 -0.18 7.38
CA THR A 95 10.27 -1.31 6.53
C THR A 95 11.75 -1.32 6.16
N PHE A 96 12.47 -0.19 6.25
CA PHE A 96 13.92 -0.15 6.04
C PHE A 96 14.68 -1.06 7.01
N GLY A 97 14.12 -1.28 8.21
CA GLY A 97 14.62 -2.28 9.14
C GLY A 97 14.71 -3.70 8.55
N SER A 98 13.86 -4.05 7.56
CA SER A 98 13.94 -5.35 6.90
C SER A 98 15.20 -5.52 6.03
N PHE A 99 15.74 -4.43 5.48
CA PHE A 99 17.03 -4.45 4.80
C PHE A 99 18.17 -4.47 5.83
N LEU A 100 18.11 -3.60 6.84
CA LEU A 100 19.18 -3.43 7.83
C LEU A 100 19.36 -4.66 8.74
N TRP A 101 18.27 -5.23 9.24
CA TRP A 101 18.29 -6.23 10.31
C TRP A 101 17.92 -7.63 9.82
N GLU A 102 16.91 -7.75 8.95
CA GLU A 102 16.48 -9.06 8.42
C GLU A 102 17.35 -9.55 7.26
N LYS A 103 18.35 -8.75 6.84
CA LYS A 103 19.27 -9.04 5.72
C LYS A 103 18.55 -9.40 4.42
N LYS A 104 17.31 -8.90 4.24
CA LYS A 104 16.61 -9.04 2.96
C LYS A 104 17.32 -8.21 1.89
N PRO A 105 17.32 -8.66 0.63
CA PRO A 105 18.01 -7.91 -0.43
C PRO A 105 17.39 -6.53 -0.60
N PHE A 106 18.23 -5.51 -0.78
CA PHE A 106 17.79 -4.12 -0.96
C PHE A 106 16.74 -3.99 -2.09
N ASN A 107 16.90 -4.76 -3.17
CA ASN A 107 15.96 -4.78 -4.28
C ASN A 107 14.55 -5.26 -3.88
N LEU A 108 14.43 -6.17 -2.90
CA LEU A 108 13.14 -6.60 -2.37
C LEU A 108 12.50 -5.49 -1.54
N TRP A 109 13.30 -4.84 -0.69
CA TRP A 109 12.84 -3.69 0.09
C TRP A 109 12.33 -2.59 -0.83
N LEU A 110 13.09 -2.24 -1.87
CA LEU A 110 12.73 -1.22 -2.84
C LEU A 110 11.45 -1.60 -3.61
N LEU A 111 11.36 -2.84 -4.09
CA LEU A 111 10.17 -3.32 -4.81
C LEU A 111 8.90 -3.18 -3.97
N ASN A 112 8.98 -3.55 -2.70
CA ASN A 112 7.84 -3.48 -1.78
C ASN A 112 7.52 -2.03 -1.39
N ASN A 113 8.54 -1.19 -1.19
CA ASN A 113 8.35 0.19 -0.75
C ASN A 113 7.85 1.11 -1.84
N VAL A 114 8.30 0.94 -3.07
CA VAL A 114 7.77 1.67 -4.23
C VAL A 114 6.29 1.33 -4.42
N TYR A 115 5.91 0.06 -4.26
CA TYR A 115 4.50 -0.35 -4.27
C TYR A 115 3.68 0.36 -3.19
N ASN A 116 4.17 0.43 -1.95
CA ASN A 116 3.47 1.10 -0.87
C ASN A 116 3.35 2.61 -1.10
N LEU A 117 4.41 3.24 -1.63
CA LEU A 117 4.40 4.65 -2.00
C LEU A 117 3.31 4.93 -3.04
N ILE A 118 3.32 4.18 -4.16
CA ILE A 118 2.32 4.33 -5.22
C ILE A 118 0.91 4.11 -4.66
N SER A 119 0.72 3.12 -3.79
CA SER A 119 -0.57 2.87 -3.14
C SER A 119 -1.06 4.08 -2.34
N LEU A 120 -0.21 4.68 -1.51
CA LEU A 120 -0.56 5.87 -0.73
C LEU A 120 -0.82 7.10 -1.61
N LEU A 121 -0.04 7.29 -2.67
CA LEU A 121 -0.27 8.39 -3.63
C LEU A 121 -1.58 8.23 -4.40
N ILE A 122 -1.96 7.01 -4.78
CA ILE A 122 -3.24 6.74 -5.42
C ILE A 122 -4.40 6.99 -4.45
N MET A 123 -4.28 6.55 -3.19
CA MET A 123 -5.29 6.84 -2.18
C MET A 123 -5.46 8.36 -1.98
N ALA A 124 -4.33 9.08 -1.84
CA ALA A 124 -4.32 10.54 -1.73
C ALA A 124 -5.01 11.21 -2.92
N TRP A 125 -4.70 10.78 -4.15
CA TRP A 125 -5.34 11.30 -5.36
C TRP A 125 -6.85 11.06 -5.36
N ILE A 126 -7.30 9.84 -5.01
CA ILE A 126 -8.73 9.50 -4.92
C ILE A 126 -9.43 10.40 -3.90
N PHE A 127 -8.82 10.63 -2.74
CA PHE A 127 -9.43 11.50 -1.74
C PHE A 127 -9.61 12.92 -2.25
N VAL A 128 -8.58 13.52 -2.85
CA VAL A 128 -8.68 14.88 -3.41
C VAL A 128 -9.77 15.00 -4.48
N VAL A 129 -9.91 14.00 -5.36
CA VAL A 129 -10.92 14.01 -6.42
C VAL A 129 -12.35 13.84 -5.88
N TRP A 130 -12.50 13.26 -4.69
CA TRP A 130 -13.77 12.95 -4.06
C TRP A 130 -14.12 13.88 -2.88
N VAL A 131 -13.30 14.91 -2.63
CA VAL A 131 -13.59 16.00 -1.67
C VAL A 131 -14.75 16.84 -2.15
#